data_AF-A0A7S3VRY8-F1
#
_entry.id   AF-A0A7S3VRY8-F1
#
_cell.length_a   1.000
_cell.length_b   1.000
_cell.length_c   1.000
_cell.angle_alpha   90.00
_cell.angle_beta   90.00
_cell.angle_gamma   90.00
#
_symmetry.space_group_name_H-M   'P 1'
#
loop_
_entity.id
_entity.type
_entity.pdbx_description
1 polymer ?
#
loop_
_entity_poly.entity_id
_entity_poly.type
_entity_poly.pdbx_seq_one_letter_code
_entity_poly.pdbx_strand_id
1 'polypeptide(L)'
;YGNDGKTGKDDPFPTQPATFSSPLFSDLFFRDKTCHRNDQGQCFSEEHRYYEATHNGLDAMMRRFIRELKLLAADDIQDLNFTSERIDFIYQVGMYDLQDGVKEASQLFTEFAVSRFHTLEELHIALLIVSIILAIGYVYWVIKPYIACVKKGVGGLVVVAKRRCMLR
;
A
#
# COMPACT_ATOMS: atom_id res chain seq x y z
N TYR A 1 6.04 -7.70 -19.92
CA TYR A 1 6.36 -6.33 -19.51
C TYR A 1 7.76 -6.34 -18.92
N GLY A 2 8.76 -6.23 -19.78
CA GLY A 2 10.16 -6.06 -19.39
C GLY A 2 10.41 -4.57 -19.17
N ASN A 3 11.14 -4.25 -18.10
CA ASN A 3 11.40 -2.88 -17.68
C ASN A 3 12.79 -2.50 -18.21
N ASP A 4 12.81 -1.89 -19.39
CA ASP A 4 14.03 -1.46 -20.05
C ASP A 4 14.47 -0.15 -19.36
N GLY A 5 15.48 -0.25 -18.49
CA GLY A 5 15.98 0.83 -17.64
C GLY A 5 16.53 2.04 -18.40
N LYS A 6 15.66 2.81 -19.03
CA LYS A 6 15.95 4.14 -19.58
C LYS A 6 15.13 5.15 -18.80
N THR A 7 15.75 5.70 -17.77
CA THR A 7 15.29 6.89 -17.05
C THR A 7 15.42 8.11 -17.96
N GLY A 8 14.47 8.23 -18.89
CA GLY A 8 14.21 9.43 -19.66
C GLY A 8 13.73 10.54 -18.73
N LYS A 9 14.55 11.58 -18.64
CA LYS A 9 14.21 12.86 -18.02
C LYS A 9 12.99 13.46 -18.74
N ASP A 10 11.99 13.82 -17.94
CA ASP A 10 11.03 14.89 -18.20
C ASP A 10 9.83 14.60 -19.12
N ASP A 11 9.32 13.36 -19.11
CA ASP A 11 7.96 13.13 -19.62
C ASP A 11 6.92 13.25 -18.48
N PRO A 12 5.89 14.12 -18.59
CA PRO A 12 4.79 14.21 -17.63
C PRO A 12 3.80 13.05 -17.86
N PHE A 13 4.30 11.83 -18.07
CA PHE A 13 3.43 10.69 -18.19
C PHE A 13 2.83 10.38 -16.83
N PRO A 14 1.51 10.17 -16.76
CA PRO A 14 0.85 9.77 -15.52
C PRO A 14 1.55 8.50 -15.03
N THR A 15 2.26 8.63 -13.91
CA THR A 15 2.84 7.47 -13.23
C THR A 15 1.70 6.49 -12.99
N GLN A 16 1.85 5.28 -13.50
CA GLN A 16 0.82 4.26 -13.34
C GLN A 16 0.48 4.13 -11.85
N PRO A 17 -0.81 3.95 -11.48
CA PRO A 17 -1.18 3.75 -10.09
C PRO A 17 -0.34 2.62 -9.51
N ALA A 18 0.22 2.82 -8.31
CA ALA A 18 1.14 1.87 -7.68
C ALA A 18 0.58 0.44 -7.63
N THR A 19 -0.74 0.29 -7.56
CA THR A 19 -1.45 -0.99 -7.60
C THR A 19 -1.18 -1.80 -8.87
N PHE A 20 -1.04 -1.15 -10.03
CA PHE A 20 -0.75 -1.81 -11.31
C PHE A 20 0.75 -1.99 -11.58
N SER A 21 1.62 -1.54 -10.67
CA SER A 21 3.06 -1.83 -10.77
C SER A 21 3.37 -3.32 -10.54
N SER A 22 2.47 -4.04 -9.87
CA SER A 22 2.59 -5.48 -9.66
C SER A 22 2.08 -6.24 -10.89
N PRO A 23 2.92 -7.06 -11.56
CA PRO A 23 2.48 -7.86 -12.69
C PRO A 23 1.38 -8.85 -12.28
N LEU A 24 1.45 -9.39 -11.05
CA LEU A 24 0.44 -10.29 -10.50
C LEU A 24 -0.95 -9.65 -10.47
N PHE A 25 -1.03 -8.39 -10.06
CA PHE A 25 -2.30 -7.66 -10.04
C PHE A 25 -2.83 -7.41 -11.46
N SER A 26 -1.95 -7.04 -12.39
CA SER A 26 -2.34 -6.85 -13.79
C SER A 26 -2.78 -8.15 -14.47
N ASP A 27 -2.14 -9.27 -14.12
CA ASP A 27 -2.47 -10.55 -14.69
C ASP A 27 -3.84 -11.01 -14.16
N LEU A 28 -4.08 -10.96 -12.84
CA LEU A 28 -5.39 -11.31 -12.24
C LEU A 28 -6.57 -10.52 -12.85
N PHE A 29 -6.40 -9.22 -13.05
CA PHE A 29 -7.51 -8.38 -13.53
C PHE A 29 -7.79 -8.48 -15.02
N PHE A 30 -6.77 -8.68 -15.85
CA PHE A 30 -6.89 -8.47 -17.29
C PHE A 30 -6.47 -9.66 -18.16
N ARG A 31 -5.65 -10.57 -17.64
CA ARG A 31 -5.01 -11.61 -18.44
C ARG A 31 -5.29 -13.01 -17.95
N ASP A 32 -5.75 -13.13 -16.72
CA ASP A 32 -6.05 -14.41 -16.14
C ASP A 32 -7.17 -15.09 -16.92
N LYS A 33 -6.89 -16.33 -17.29
CA LYS A 33 -7.79 -17.23 -17.99
C LYS A 33 -8.26 -18.35 -17.08
N THR A 34 -7.87 -18.32 -15.81
CA THR A 34 -8.31 -19.29 -14.83
C THR A 34 -9.62 -18.82 -14.19
N CYS A 35 -10.35 -19.77 -13.63
CA CYS A 35 -11.55 -19.50 -12.86
C CYS A 35 -11.15 -19.10 -11.43
N HIS A 36 -11.70 -17.99 -10.95
CA HIS A 36 -11.36 -17.43 -9.63
C HIS A 36 -12.10 -18.08 -8.45
N ARG A 37 -12.74 -19.24 -8.62
CA ARG A 37 -13.38 -19.96 -7.51
C ARG A 37 -12.32 -20.59 -6.63
N ASN A 38 -12.57 -20.57 -5.32
CA ASN A 38 -11.71 -21.28 -4.38
C ASN A 38 -11.73 -22.82 -4.63
N ASP A 39 -12.89 -23.36 -5.03
CA ASP A 39 -13.00 -24.75 -5.51
C ASP A 39 -12.99 -24.79 -7.04
N GLN A 40 -11.85 -25.20 -7.60
CA GLN A 40 -11.63 -25.31 -9.05
C GLN A 40 -12.54 -26.36 -9.72
N GLY A 41 -13.04 -27.35 -8.96
CA GLY A 41 -13.97 -28.35 -9.49
C GLY A 41 -15.37 -27.81 -9.79
N GLN A 42 -15.71 -26.64 -9.23
CA GLN A 42 -16.99 -25.96 -9.43
C GLN A 42 -16.93 -24.92 -10.55
N CYS A 43 -15.82 -24.81 -11.27
CA CYS A 43 -15.71 -23.88 -12.36
C CYS A 43 -16.58 -24.29 -13.54
N PHE A 44 -17.12 -23.29 -14.23
CA PHE A 44 -17.95 -23.52 -15.40
C PHE A 44 -17.13 -24.23 -16.51
N SER A 45 -17.75 -25.19 -17.20
CA SER A 45 -17.17 -25.80 -18.39
C SER A 45 -17.24 -24.84 -19.59
N GLU A 46 -16.43 -25.09 -20.62
CA GLU A 46 -16.39 -24.28 -21.86
C GLU A 46 -17.76 -24.18 -22.56
N GLU A 47 -18.63 -25.18 -22.40
CA GLU A 47 -19.98 -25.19 -22.97
C GLU A 47 -20.98 -24.33 -22.17
N HIS A 48 -20.62 -23.92 -20.96
CA HIS A 48 -21.50 -23.15 -20.10
C HIS A 48 -21.57 -21.69 -20.54
N ARG A 49 -22.77 -21.12 -20.56
CA ARG A 49 -23.02 -19.74 -21.02
C ARG A 49 -22.22 -18.63 -20.32
N TYR A 50 -21.75 -18.89 -19.10
CA TYR A 50 -20.98 -17.92 -18.29
C TYR A 50 -19.46 -18.17 -18.31
N TYR A 51 -18.98 -19.19 -19.02
CA TYR A 51 -17.56 -19.53 -19.08
C TYR A 51 -16.70 -18.34 -19.49
N GLU A 52 -17.05 -17.69 -20.60
CA GLU A 52 -16.34 -16.52 -21.10
C GLU A 52 -16.36 -15.35 -20.12
N ALA A 53 -17.42 -15.19 -19.33
CA ALA A 53 -17.48 -14.11 -18.35
C ALA A 53 -16.55 -14.36 -17.16
N THR A 54 -16.33 -15.63 -16.78
CA THR A 54 -15.52 -16.00 -15.62
C THR A 54 -14.03 -16.20 -15.94
N HIS A 55 -13.67 -16.47 -17.20
CA HIS A 55 -12.30 -16.77 -17.64
C HIS A 55 -11.65 -15.64 -18.47
N ASN A 56 -12.14 -14.40 -18.38
CA ASN A 56 -11.58 -13.22 -19.08
C ASN A 56 -11.05 -12.15 -18.11
N GLY A 57 -10.56 -12.59 -16.94
CA GLY A 57 -10.06 -11.74 -15.88
C GLY A 57 -11.15 -11.04 -15.06
N LEU A 58 -10.74 -10.57 -13.88
CA LEU A 58 -11.66 -9.99 -12.90
C LEU A 58 -12.33 -8.68 -13.36
N ASP A 59 -11.65 -7.84 -14.18
CA ASP A 59 -12.22 -6.58 -14.67
C ASP A 59 -13.40 -6.82 -15.61
N ALA A 60 -13.29 -7.78 -16.53
CA ALA A 60 -14.37 -8.12 -17.45
C ALA A 60 -15.61 -8.63 -16.68
N MET A 61 -15.37 -9.48 -15.67
CA MET A 61 -16.42 -10.01 -14.80
C MET A 61 -17.12 -8.89 -14.00
N MET A 62 -16.35 -8.01 -13.36
CA MET A 62 -16.85 -6.88 -12.58
C MET A 62 -17.66 -5.90 -13.44
N ARG A 63 -17.16 -5.56 -14.65
CA ARG A 63 -17.89 -4.68 -15.58
C ARG A 63 -19.20 -5.29 -16.05
N ARG A 64 -19.23 -6.60 -16.32
CA ARG A 64 -20.48 -7.29 -16.68
C ARG A 64 -21.44 -7.27 -15.49
N PHE A 65 -20.97 -7.59 -14.29
CA PHE A 65 -21.76 -7.57 -13.06
C PHE A 65 -22.39 -6.18 -12.79
N ILE A 66 -21.60 -5.10 -12.85
CA ILE A 66 -22.12 -3.73 -12.68
C ILE A 66 -23.14 -3.38 -13.75
N ARG A 67 -22.95 -3.86 -14.99
CA ARG A 67 -23.93 -3.65 -16.07
C ARG A 67 -25.25 -4.35 -15.77
N GLU A 68 -25.22 -5.61 -15.34
CA GLU A 68 -26.43 -6.35 -14.97
C GLU A 68 -27.16 -5.70 -13.78
N LEU A 69 -26.41 -5.26 -12.76
CA LEU A 69 -27.00 -4.52 -11.63
C LEU A 69 -27.67 -3.22 -12.06
N LYS A 70 -27.07 -2.48 -13.01
CA LYS A 70 -27.66 -1.24 -13.53
C LYS A 70 -28.93 -1.51 -14.34
N LEU A 71 -28.96 -2.58 -15.12
CA LEU A 71 -30.15 -2.99 -15.86
C LEU A 71 -31.25 -3.41 -14.90
N LEU A 72 -30.93 -4.22 -13.90
CA LEU A 72 -31.88 -4.66 -12.88
C LEU A 72 -32.44 -3.48 -12.06
N ALA A 73 -31.61 -2.48 -11.76
CA ALA A 73 -32.05 -1.26 -11.07
C ALA A 73 -32.91 -0.33 -11.95
N ALA A 74 -32.88 -0.50 -13.27
CA ALA A 74 -33.68 0.28 -14.22
C ALA A 74 -35.00 -0.41 -14.61
N ASP A 75 -35.14 -1.71 -14.36
CA ASP A 75 -36.36 -2.47 -14.60
C ASP A 75 -37.47 -2.06 -13.59
N ASP A 76 -38.74 -2.13 -14.01
CA ASP A 76 -39.87 -1.92 -13.10
C ASP A 76 -40.00 -3.09 -12.11
N ILE A 77 -40.51 -2.82 -10.91
CA ILE A 77 -40.71 -3.82 -9.86
C ILE A 77 -41.64 -4.94 -10.34
N GLN A 78 -42.59 -4.64 -11.23
CA GLN A 78 -43.51 -5.63 -11.79
C GLN A 78 -42.84 -6.63 -12.76
N ASP A 79 -41.72 -6.24 -13.37
CA ASP A 79 -40.98 -7.05 -14.34
C ASP A 79 -39.82 -7.83 -13.71
N LEU A 80 -39.61 -7.69 -12.39
CA LEU A 80 -38.59 -8.42 -11.64
C LEU A 80 -38.96 -9.91 -11.54
N ASN A 81 -38.35 -10.72 -12.41
CA ASN A 81 -38.48 -12.18 -12.37
C ASN A 81 -37.20 -12.84 -11.85
N PHE A 82 -37.31 -13.58 -10.73
CA PHE A 82 -36.22 -14.36 -10.14
C PHE A 82 -35.69 -15.48 -11.04
N THR A 83 -36.45 -15.92 -12.04
CA THR A 83 -35.98 -16.89 -13.05
C THR A 83 -35.31 -16.24 -14.26
N SER A 84 -35.13 -14.91 -14.23
CA SER A 84 -34.41 -14.20 -15.30
C SER A 84 -32.93 -14.58 -15.33
N GLU A 85 -32.37 -14.65 -16.54
CA GLU A 85 -30.95 -14.93 -16.75
C GLU A 85 -30.02 -13.86 -16.14
N ARG A 86 -30.54 -12.64 -15.93
CA ARG A 86 -29.80 -11.54 -15.29
C ARG A 86 -29.59 -11.82 -13.82
N ILE A 87 -30.66 -12.20 -13.11
CA ILE A 87 -30.57 -12.57 -11.69
C ILE A 87 -29.73 -13.83 -11.52
N ASP A 88 -29.87 -14.81 -12.42
CA ASP A 88 -29.03 -16.01 -12.39
C ASP A 88 -27.54 -15.67 -12.58
N PHE A 89 -27.18 -14.77 -13.51
CA PHE A 89 -25.80 -14.29 -13.66
C PHE A 89 -25.29 -13.59 -12.38
N ILE A 90 -26.08 -12.65 -11.84
CA ILE A 90 -25.74 -11.91 -10.62
C ILE A 90 -25.52 -12.87 -9.45
N TYR A 91 -26.35 -13.91 -9.33
CA TYR A 91 -26.24 -14.90 -8.27
C TYR A 91 -25.04 -15.83 -8.50
N GLN A 92 -24.98 -16.51 -9.64
CA GLN A 92 -23.97 -17.54 -9.91
C GLN A 92 -22.56 -16.95 -10.06
N VAL A 93 -22.40 -15.90 -10.87
CA VAL A 93 -21.09 -15.30 -11.13
C VAL A 93 -20.76 -14.26 -10.06
N GLY A 94 -21.75 -13.47 -9.61
CA GLY A 94 -21.50 -12.41 -8.63
C GLY A 94 -21.20 -12.91 -7.22
N MET A 95 -21.94 -13.90 -6.71
CA MET A 95 -21.73 -14.40 -5.34
C MET A 95 -20.57 -15.38 -5.22
N TYR A 96 -20.28 -16.17 -6.24
CA TYR A 96 -19.24 -17.20 -6.14
C TYR A 96 -17.94 -16.70 -6.78
N ASP A 97 -17.89 -16.64 -8.11
CA ASP A 97 -16.66 -16.36 -8.88
C ASP A 97 -16.11 -14.96 -8.62
N LEU A 98 -16.96 -13.93 -8.68
CA LEU A 98 -16.55 -12.55 -8.48
C LEU A 98 -16.16 -12.27 -7.03
N GLN A 99 -16.90 -12.83 -6.07
CA GLN A 99 -16.60 -12.64 -4.66
C GLN A 99 -15.23 -13.23 -4.30
N ASP A 100 -14.95 -14.46 -4.76
CA ASP A 100 -13.67 -15.11 -4.49
C ASP A 100 -12.52 -14.42 -5.21
N GLY A 101 -12.69 -14.02 -6.48
CA GLY A 101 -11.69 -13.23 -7.20
C GLY A 101 -11.40 -11.86 -6.56
N VAL A 102 -12.41 -11.20 -6.00
CA VAL A 102 -12.22 -9.94 -5.24
C VAL A 102 -11.51 -10.17 -3.91
N LYS A 103 -11.76 -11.29 -3.22
CA LYS A 103 -11.01 -11.66 -2.00
C LYS A 103 -9.54 -11.91 -2.35
N GLU A 104 -9.26 -12.64 -3.42
CA GLU A 104 -7.90 -12.90 -3.89
C GLU A 104 -7.18 -11.59 -4.25
N ALA A 105 -7.84 -10.71 -5.02
CA ALA A 105 -7.32 -9.37 -5.33
C ALA A 105 -7.02 -8.54 -4.07
N SER A 106 -7.87 -8.64 -3.04
CA SER A 106 -7.69 -7.93 -1.77
C SER A 106 -6.52 -8.48 -0.95
N GLN A 107 -6.29 -9.80 -0.98
CA GLN A 107 -5.14 -10.45 -0.35
C GLN A 107 -3.84 -9.98 -1.02
N LEU A 108 -3.77 -10.04 -2.35
CA LEU A 108 -2.61 -9.54 -3.10
C LEU A 108 -2.33 -8.05 -2.85
N PHE A 109 -3.38 -7.22 -2.76
CA PHE A 109 -3.23 -5.81 -2.41
C PHE A 109 -2.67 -5.62 -1.00
N THR A 110 -3.17 -6.40 -0.04
CA THR A 110 -2.73 -6.33 1.36
C THR A 110 -1.26 -6.75 1.48
N GLU A 111 -0.87 -7.85 0.86
CA GLU A 111 0.52 -8.32 0.84
C GLU A 111 1.46 -7.28 0.21
N PHE A 112 1.05 -6.69 -0.91
CA PHE A 112 1.80 -5.61 -1.54
C PHE A 112 1.94 -4.39 -0.62
N ALA A 113 0.84 -3.97 0.03
CA ALA A 113 0.85 -2.85 0.95
C ALA A 113 1.77 -3.12 2.15
N VAL A 114 1.66 -4.28 2.78
CA VAL A 114 2.49 -4.70 3.92
C VAL A 114 3.97 -4.71 3.55
N SER A 115 4.32 -5.26 2.38
CA SER A 115 5.71 -5.26 1.89
C SER A 115 6.29 -3.83 1.79
N ARG A 116 5.50 -2.87 1.31
CA ARG A 116 5.91 -1.46 1.24
C ARG A 116 6.03 -0.81 2.61
N PHE A 117 5.14 -1.14 3.54
CA PHE A 117 5.22 -0.64 4.90
C PHE A 117 6.51 -1.07 5.61
N HIS A 118 6.98 -2.29 5.42
CA HIS A 118 8.27 -2.72 5.99
C HIS A 118 9.45 -1.88 5.47
N THR A 119 9.48 -1.53 4.18
CA THR A 119 10.52 -0.64 3.66
C THR A 119 10.45 0.75 4.28
N LEU A 120 9.24 1.28 4.51
CA LEU A 120 9.08 2.57 5.19
C LEU A 120 9.48 2.49 6.66
N GLU A 121 9.16 1.38 7.34
CA GLU A 121 9.53 1.15 8.73
C GLU A 121 11.05 1.18 8.91
N GLU A 122 11.80 0.47 8.06
CA GLU A 122 13.27 0.48 8.08
C GLU A 122 13.85 1.89 7.91
N LEU A 123 13.30 2.67 6.97
CA LEU A 123 13.75 4.05 6.74
C LEU A 123 13.43 4.96 7.93
N HIS A 124 12.26 4.81 8.56
CA HIS A 124 11.91 5.58 9.76
C HIS A 124 12.81 5.23 10.94
N ILE A 125 13.13 3.95 11.14
CA ILE A 125 14.04 3.51 12.20
C ILE A 125 15.44 4.11 11.97
N ALA A 126 15.95 4.07 10.74
CA ALA A 126 17.24 4.66 10.41
C ALA A 126 17.26 6.18 10.66
N LEU A 127 16.19 6.89 10.24
CA LEU A 127 16.05 8.33 10.44
C LEU A 127 15.96 8.69 11.92
N LEU A 128 15.26 7.88 12.72
CA LEU A 128 15.20 8.03 14.17
C LEU A 128 16.59 7.93 14.80
N ILE A 129 17.38 6.92 14.46
CA ILE A 129 18.74 6.74 14.99
C ILE A 129 19.62 7.95 14.65
N VAL A 130 19.59 8.40 13.40
CA VAL A 130 20.36 9.59 12.97
C VAL A 130 19.92 10.83 13.74
N SER A 131 18.62 11.01 13.95
CA SER A 131 18.08 12.16 14.70
C SER A 131 18.56 12.17 16.17
N ILE A 132 18.63 11.01 16.82
CA ILE A 132 19.11 10.86 18.19
C ILE A 132 20.61 11.21 18.27
N ILE A 133 21.42 10.71 17.32
CA ILE A 133 22.87 11.01 17.27
C ILE A 133 23.10 12.52 17.10
N LEU A 134 22.38 13.16 16.18
CA LEU A 134 22.46 14.61 15.96
C LEU A 134 22.03 15.40 17.21
N ALA A 135 20.97 14.97 17.90
CA ALA A 135 20.51 15.60 19.13
C ALA A 135 21.57 15.51 20.26
N ILE A 136 22.16 14.33 20.47
CA ILE A 136 23.24 14.14 21.44
C ILE A 136 24.46 14.99 21.07
N GLY A 137 24.86 14.99 19.80
CA GLY A 137 25.97 15.80 19.29
C GLY A 137 25.74 17.31 19.51
N TYR A 138 24.51 17.78 19.26
CA TYR A 138 24.12 19.16 19.52
C TYR A 138 24.20 19.52 21.01
N VAL A 139 23.62 18.70 21.88
CA VAL A 139 23.66 18.92 23.34
C VAL A 139 25.11 18.95 23.85
N TYR A 140 25.95 18.02 23.41
CA TYR A 140 27.38 18.00 23.75
C TYR A 140 28.08 19.29 23.32
N TRP A 141 27.81 19.76 22.10
CA TRP A 141 28.41 20.97 21.55
C TRP A 141 27.96 22.22 22.32
N VAL A 142 26.69 22.29 22.71
CA VAL A 142 26.12 23.39 23.51
C VAL A 142 26.65 23.40 24.94
N ILE A 143 26.81 22.25 25.59
CA ILE A 143 27.26 22.16 27.01
C ILE A 143 28.76 22.48 27.16
N LYS A 144 29.59 22.14 26.17
CA LYS A 144 31.05 22.35 26.19
C LYS A 144 31.50 23.76 26.63
N PRO A 145 30.97 24.89 26.09
CA PRO A 145 31.36 26.23 26.53
C PRO A 145 30.95 26.54 27.99
N TYR A 146 29.79 26.07 28.44
CA TYR A 146 29.35 26.28 29.83
C TYR A 146 30.29 25.58 30.82
N ILE A 147 30.68 24.33 30.55
CA ILE A 147 31.65 23.61 31.38
C ILE A 147 33.01 24.33 31.39
N ALA A 148 33.46 24.86 30.24
CA ALA A 148 34.70 25.62 30.17
C ALA A 148 34.65 26.92 31.01
N CYS A 149 33.49 27.59 31.05
CA CYS A 149 33.28 28.78 31.88
C CYS A 149 33.29 28.43 33.38
N VAL A 150 32.60 27.36 33.79
CA VAL A 150 32.55 26.92 35.19
C VAL A 150 33.93 26.51 35.70
N LYS A 151 34.73 25.76 34.91
CA LYS A 151 36.10 25.39 35.30
C LYS A 151 36.98 26.62 35.55
N LYS A 152 36.84 27.68 34.75
CA LYS A 152 37.54 28.96 34.96
C LYS A 152 37.06 29.66 36.25
N GLY A 153 35.76 29.61 36.54
CA GLY A 153 35.19 30.16 37.77
C GLY A 153 35.67 29.45 39.05
N VAL A 154 35.73 28.11 39.04
CA VAL A 154 36.22 27.32 40.20
C VAL A 154 37.72 27.49 40.41
N GLY A 155 38.54 27.46 39.34
CA GLY A 155 39.98 27.74 39.45
C GLY A 155 40.28 29.20 39.81
N GLY A 156 39.47 30.13 39.31
CA GLY A 156 39.52 31.55 39.65
C GLY A 156 39.12 31.83 41.09
N LEU A 157 38.14 31.12 41.66
CA LEU A 157 37.77 31.26 43.07
C LEU A 157 38.83 30.69 44.01
N VAL A 158 39.61 29.67 43.63
CA VAL A 158 40.78 29.23 44.41
C VAL A 158 41.92 30.27 44.38
N VAL A 159 42.12 30.97 43.27
CA VAL A 159 43.17 32.00 43.15
C VAL A 159 42.74 33.38 43.68
N VAL A 160 41.44 33.72 43.57
CA VAL A 160 40.85 34.96 44.09
C VAL A 160 40.50 34.84 45.58
N ALA A 161 40.16 33.65 46.11
CA ALA A 161 40.16 33.42 47.56
C ALA A 161 41.57 33.46 48.15
N LYS A 162 42.62 33.15 47.36
CA LYS A 162 44.01 33.30 47.79
C LYS A 162 44.55 34.73 47.67
N ARG A 163 44.01 35.59 46.78
CA ARG A 163 44.43 37.00 46.64
C ARG A 163 43.54 38.02 47.31
N ARG A 164 42.30 37.68 47.67
CA ARG A 164 41.38 38.56 48.41
C ARG A 164 41.45 38.36 49.94
N CYS A 165 42.38 37.52 50.42
CA CYS A 165 42.87 37.47 51.82
C CYS A 165 44.23 38.17 52.03
N MET A 166 44.83 38.80 51.01
CA MET A 166 46.09 39.56 51.14
C MET A 166 45.96 41.06 50.80
N LEU A 167 44.72 41.54 50.66
CA LEU A 167 44.41 42.97 50.66
C LEU A 167 43.44 43.26 51.82
N ARG A 168 43.87 42.81 53.00
CA ARG A 168 43.76 43.52 54.27
C ARG A 168 45.17 43.69 54.80
#